data_AF-A0A4R7ZW81-F1
#
_entry.id   AF-A0A4R7ZW81-F1
#
_cell.length_a   1.000
_cell.length_b   1.000
_cell.length_c   1.000
_cell.angle_alpha   90.00
_cell.angle_beta   90.00
_cell.angle_gamma   90.00
#
_symmetry.space_group_name_H-M   'P 1'
#
loop_
_entity.id
_entity.type
_entity.pdbx_description
1 polymer ?
#
loop_
_entity_poly.entity_id
_entity_poly.type
_entity_poly.pdbx_seq_one_letter_code
_entity_poly.pdbx_strand_id
1 'polypeptide(L)'
;MSHYDVRDKATVDNELSIRRMNVLRFGYAFWGVGLAIVKWPLLLNNAQDLPVMTGAVACMLTAMSLLAFLGLRYPGRMLPILLFEVIWKVIWVSAVAVPHLISNDLDSETGDVLFSCSFVVVIVAVIPWRHVWTRYVRTPGDAWR
;
A
#
# COMPACT_ATOMS: atom_id res chain seq x y z
N MET A 1 -6.86 -32.77 -32.04
CA MET A 1 -6.48 -31.99 -30.84
C MET A 1 -5.63 -30.82 -31.33
N SER A 2 -6.24 -29.65 -31.49
CA SER A 2 -5.77 -28.59 -32.42
C SER A 2 -4.70 -27.69 -31.80
N HIS A 3 -3.65 -27.40 -32.56
CA HIS A 3 -2.53 -26.48 -32.23
C HIS A 3 -2.96 -25.06 -31.79
N TYR A 4 -4.24 -24.70 -31.96
CA TYR A 4 -4.82 -23.43 -31.51
C TYR A 4 -5.04 -23.35 -29.98
N ASP A 5 -5.42 -24.46 -29.32
CA ASP A 5 -5.75 -24.47 -27.88
C ASP A 5 -4.52 -24.21 -26.98
N VAL A 6 -3.35 -24.67 -27.41
CA VAL A 6 -2.08 -24.44 -26.67
C VAL A 6 -1.63 -22.99 -26.78
N ARG A 7 -1.89 -22.33 -27.91
CA ARG A 7 -1.51 -20.93 -28.14
C ARG A 7 -2.38 -19.98 -27.32
N ASP A 8 -3.68 -20.21 -27.28
CA ASP A 8 -4.62 -19.37 -26.50
C ASP A 8 -4.43 -19.53 -24.99
N LYS A 9 -4.12 -20.74 -24.49
CA LYS A 9 -3.74 -20.91 -23.09
C LYS A 9 -2.47 -20.14 -22.73
N ALA A 10 -1.45 -20.20 -23.58
CA ALA A 10 -0.18 -19.52 -23.33
C ALA A 10 -0.32 -17.98 -23.35
N THR A 11 -1.16 -17.43 -24.22
CA THR A 11 -1.41 -15.97 -24.26
C THR A 11 -2.23 -15.50 -23.06
N VAL A 12 -3.27 -16.24 -22.68
CA VAL A 12 -4.10 -15.91 -21.51
C VAL A 12 -3.31 -16.02 -20.20
N ASP A 13 -2.49 -17.07 -20.03
CA ASP A 13 -1.66 -17.22 -18.83
C ASP A 13 -0.58 -16.12 -18.72
N ASN A 14 -0.02 -15.69 -19.86
CA ASN A 14 0.97 -14.60 -19.89
C ASN A 14 0.32 -13.22 -19.70
N GLU A 15 -0.86 -12.97 -20.28
CA GLU A 15 -1.64 -11.75 -20.03
C GLU A 15 -2.07 -11.62 -18.57
N LEU A 16 -2.49 -12.72 -17.92
CA LEU A 16 -2.83 -12.71 -16.49
C LEU A 16 -1.61 -12.36 -15.62
N SER A 17 -0.41 -12.75 -16.02
CA SER A 17 0.85 -12.40 -15.34
C SER A 17 1.25 -10.93 -15.54
N ILE A 18 1.20 -10.45 -16.79
CA ILE A 18 1.52 -9.05 -17.14
C ILE A 18 0.49 -8.08 -16.53
N ARG A 19 -0.81 -8.42 -16.61
CA ARG A 19 -1.88 -7.60 -16.04
C ARG A 19 -1.75 -7.47 -14.53
N ARG A 20 -1.44 -8.56 -13.82
CA ARG A 20 -1.15 -8.52 -12.37
C ARG A 20 0.05 -7.65 -12.04
N MET A 21 1.10 -7.71 -12.86
CA MET A 21 2.29 -6.87 -12.69
C MET A 21 1.98 -5.38 -12.87
N ASN A 22 1.20 -5.03 -13.89
CA ASN A 22 0.81 -3.65 -14.16
C ASN A 22 -0.17 -3.10 -13.12
N VAL A 23 -1.12 -3.93 -12.64
CA VAL A 23 -2.03 -3.56 -11.55
C VAL A 23 -1.23 -3.25 -10.28
N LEU A 24 -0.26 -4.09 -9.92
CA LEU A 24 0.63 -3.81 -8.79
C LEU A 24 1.40 -2.50 -8.95
N ARG A 25 2.01 -2.27 -10.12
CA ARG A 25 2.70 -1.00 -10.41
C ARG A 25 1.79 0.20 -10.28
N PHE A 26 0.53 0.08 -10.73
CA PHE A 26 -0.46 1.14 -10.55
C PHE A 26 -0.72 1.42 -9.07
N GLY A 27 -0.84 0.40 -8.22
CA GLY A 27 -0.97 0.58 -6.77
C GLY A 27 0.22 1.31 -6.14
N TYR A 28 1.45 0.93 -6.52
CA TYR A 28 2.66 1.61 -6.07
C TYR A 28 2.73 3.06 -6.56
N ALA A 29 2.38 3.32 -7.82
CA ALA A 29 2.37 4.66 -8.39
C ALA A 29 1.34 5.54 -7.69
N PHE A 30 0.09 5.07 -7.60
CA PHE A 30 -1.01 5.78 -6.97
C PHE A 30 -0.66 6.15 -5.52
N TRP A 31 -0.14 5.19 -4.75
CA TRP A 31 0.22 5.43 -3.37
C TRP A 31 1.47 6.29 -3.19
N GLY A 32 2.56 5.94 -3.88
CA GLY A 32 3.84 6.64 -3.78
C GLY A 32 3.71 8.10 -4.22
N VAL A 33 3.01 8.36 -5.33
CA VAL A 33 2.77 9.71 -5.85
C VAL A 33 1.81 10.48 -4.95
N GLY A 34 0.71 9.85 -4.49
CA GLY A 34 -0.23 10.49 -3.57
C GLY A 34 0.46 10.97 -2.28
N LEU A 35 1.28 10.12 -1.68
CA LEU A 35 2.10 10.50 -0.52
C LEU A 35 3.14 11.57 -0.87
N ALA A 36 3.78 11.50 -2.03
CA ALA A 36 4.79 12.47 -2.41
C ALA A 36 4.18 13.88 -2.54
N ILE A 37 3.03 14.00 -3.17
CA ILE A 37 2.33 15.29 -3.36
C ILE A 37 1.91 15.89 -2.01
N VAL A 38 1.45 15.07 -1.06
CA VAL A 38 0.93 15.58 0.22
C VAL A 38 2.04 15.78 1.26
N LYS A 39 2.98 14.84 1.37
CA LYS A 39 3.96 14.81 2.46
C LYS A 39 5.28 15.49 2.14
N TRP A 40 5.70 15.53 0.86
CA TRP A 40 6.98 16.18 0.53
C TRP A 40 6.92 17.69 0.69
N PRO A 41 5.88 18.43 0.24
CA PRO A 41 5.79 19.86 0.48
C PRO A 41 5.70 20.17 1.97
N LEU A 42 5.00 19.34 2.74
CA LEU A 42 4.88 19.47 4.19
C LEU A 42 6.25 19.37 4.87
N LEU A 43 7.09 18.42 4.46
CA LEU A 43 8.45 18.27 4.98
C LEU A 43 9.41 19.35 4.46
N LEU A 44 9.31 19.75 3.20
CA LEU A 44 10.25 20.70 2.61
C LEU A 44 9.98 22.13 3.05
N ASN A 45 8.71 22.50 3.27
CA ASN A 45 8.32 23.87 3.59
C ASN A 45 8.09 24.09 5.09
N ASN A 46 7.56 23.08 5.81
CA ASN A 46 7.06 23.25 7.18
C ASN A 46 7.70 22.27 8.19
N ALA A 47 8.83 21.62 7.86
CA ALA A 47 9.45 20.62 8.74
C ALA A 47 9.81 21.15 10.13
N GLN A 48 10.16 22.43 10.26
CA GLN A 48 10.59 23.00 11.54
C GLN A 48 9.43 23.38 12.48
N ASP A 49 8.24 23.58 11.93
CA ASP A 49 7.06 24.01 12.69
C ASP A 49 6.19 22.83 13.15
N LEU A 50 6.49 21.61 12.68
CA LEU A 50 5.75 20.42 13.04
C LEU A 50 6.10 19.94 14.46
N PRO A 51 5.09 19.54 15.26
CA PRO A 51 5.34 18.82 16.50
C PRO A 51 6.22 17.59 16.26
N VAL A 52 7.12 17.28 17.20
CA VAL A 52 8.16 16.24 17.02
C VAL A 52 7.60 14.90 16.53
N MET A 53 6.48 14.44 17.13
CA MET A 53 5.85 13.17 16.74
C MET A 53 5.20 13.24 15.36
N THR A 54 4.54 14.35 15.03
CA THR A 54 3.93 14.58 13.72
C THR A 54 4.99 14.64 12.63
N GLY A 55 6.11 15.32 12.88
CA GLY A 55 7.27 15.37 12.00
C GLY A 55 7.89 13.98 11.78
N ALA A 56 8.06 13.19 12.85
CA ALA A 56 8.57 11.82 12.74
C ALA A 56 7.67 10.92 11.87
N VAL A 57 6.35 10.99 12.05
CA VAL A 57 5.37 10.27 11.21
C VAL A 57 5.45 10.75 9.76
N ALA A 58 5.54 12.06 9.52
CA ALA A 58 5.68 12.60 8.17
C ALA A 58 6.95 12.10 7.47
N CYS A 59 8.10 12.08 8.15
CA CYS A 59 9.35 11.51 7.64
C CYS A 59 9.21 10.01 7.32
N MET A 60 8.60 9.24 8.21
CA MET A 60 8.36 7.81 8.01
C MET A 60 7.49 7.54 6.77
N LEU A 61 6.39 8.27 6.62
CA LEU A 61 5.50 8.14 5.45
C LEU A 61 6.20 8.56 4.15
N THR A 62 7.06 9.57 4.20
CA THR A 62 7.87 10.00 3.05
C THR A 62 8.92 8.96 2.66
N ALA A 63 9.60 8.35 3.64
CA ALA A 63 10.51 7.23 3.36
C ALA A 63 9.76 6.03 2.75
N MET A 64 8.55 5.76 3.24
CA MET A 64 7.68 4.72 2.67
C MET A 64 7.25 5.06 1.23
N SER A 65 6.97 6.33 0.91
CA SER A 65 6.73 6.80 -0.46
C SER A 65 7.93 6.54 -1.37
N LEU A 66 9.15 6.82 -0.92
CA LEU A 66 10.38 6.52 -1.66
C LEU A 66 10.52 5.01 -1.95
N LEU A 67 10.25 4.17 -0.96
CA LEU A 67 10.25 2.73 -1.13
C LEU A 67 9.11 2.24 -2.05
N ALA A 68 7.96 2.92 -2.07
CA ALA A 68 6.90 2.63 -3.03
C ALA A 68 7.34 2.91 -4.48
N PHE A 69 8.14 3.97 -4.72
CA PHE A 69 8.77 4.19 -6.03
C PHE A 69 9.74 3.05 -6.39
N LEU A 70 10.49 2.52 -5.43
CA LEU A 70 11.31 1.32 -5.65
C LEU A 70 10.43 0.08 -5.95
N GLY A 71 9.23 0.02 -5.39
CA GLY A 71 8.17 -0.93 -5.71
C GLY A 71 7.70 -0.89 -7.17
N LEU A 72 7.77 0.25 -7.86
CA LEU A 72 7.52 0.31 -9.31
C LEU A 72 8.53 -0.52 -10.10
N ARG A 73 9.80 -0.50 -9.67
CA ARG A 73 10.88 -1.26 -10.30
C ARG A 73 10.81 -2.75 -9.94
N TYR A 74 10.47 -3.08 -8.70
CA TYR A 74 10.43 -4.45 -8.17
C TYR A 74 9.09 -4.83 -7.50
N PRO A 75 7.96 -4.79 -8.26
CA PRO A 75 6.60 -4.88 -7.69
C PRO A 75 6.32 -6.18 -6.93
N GLY A 76 6.91 -7.30 -7.36
CA GLY A 76 6.75 -8.59 -6.69
C GLY A 76 7.62 -8.78 -5.45
N ARG A 77 8.73 -8.03 -5.29
CA ARG A 77 9.60 -8.13 -4.11
C ARG A 77 9.18 -7.16 -3.00
N MET A 78 8.59 -6.03 -3.38
CA MET A 78 8.19 -4.96 -2.47
C MET A 78 6.75 -5.10 -1.94
N LEU A 79 6.06 -6.22 -2.20
CA LEU A 79 4.73 -6.51 -1.65
C LEU A 79 4.57 -6.24 -0.14
N PRO A 80 5.59 -6.50 0.72
CA PRO A 80 5.48 -6.22 2.15
C PRO A 80 5.16 -4.76 2.46
N ILE A 81 5.55 -3.80 1.61
CA ILE A 81 5.27 -2.38 1.89
C ILE A 81 3.81 -2.00 1.65
N LEU A 82 3.14 -2.61 0.66
CA LEU A 82 1.70 -2.44 0.46
C LEU A 82 0.92 -3.13 1.58
N LEU A 83 1.40 -4.27 2.07
CA LEU A 83 0.80 -4.92 3.24
C LEU A 83 0.96 -4.07 4.48
N PHE A 84 2.15 -3.51 4.70
CA PHE A 84 2.40 -2.58 5.80
C PHE A 84 1.41 -1.41 5.73
N GLU A 85 1.27 -0.80 4.55
CA GLU A 85 0.33 0.29 4.28
C GLU A 85 -1.12 -0.03 4.68
N VAL A 86 -1.58 -1.23 4.33
CA VAL A 86 -2.92 -1.70 4.72
C VAL A 86 -3.01 -1.93 6.22
N ILE A 87 -2.03 -2.63 6.80
CA ILE A 87 -2.04 -3.05 8.19
C ILE A 87 -2.07 -1.84 9.14
N TRP A 88 -1.18 -0.85 8.95
CA TRP A 88 -1.13 0.28 9.87
C TRP A 88 -2.41 1.10 9.84
N LYS A 89 -3.04 1.26 8.66
CA LYS A 89 -4.33 1.95 8.54
C LYS A 89 -5.47 1.17 9.17
N VAL A 90 -5.51 -0.14 8.99
CA VAL A 90 -6.52 -0.99 9.65
C VAL A 90 -6.37 -0.91 11.18
N ILE A 91 -5.15 -0.97 11.69
CA ILE A 91 -4.87 -0.80 13.12
C ILE A 91 -5.33 0.58 13.59
N TRP A 92 -4.96 1.65 12.88
CA TRP A 92 -5.35 3.02 13.28
C TRP A 92 -6.87 3.23 13.23
N VAL A 93 -7.54 2.78 12.16
CA VAL A 93 -9.00 2.90 12.05
C VAL A 93 -9.70 2.12 13.16
N SER A 94 -9.28 0.89 13.45
CA SER A 94 -9.89 0.08 14.50
C SER A 94 -9.60 0.59 15.92
N ALA A 95 -8.38 1.07 16.18
CA ALA A 95 -7.97 1.48 17.52
C ALA A 95 -8.29 2.95 17.85
N VAL A 96 -8.36 3.83 16.84
CA VAL A 96 -8.54 5.28 17.02
C VAL A 96 -9.85 5.74 16.41
N ALA A 97 -10.07 5.52 15.11
CA ALA A 97 -11.25 6.08 14.45
C ALA A 97 -12.57 5.47 14.94
N VAL A 98 -12.62 4.15 15.13
CA VAL A 98 -13.83 3.44 15.59
C VAL A 98 -14.29 3.93 16.98
N PRO A 99 -13.43 4.03 18.01
CA PRO A 99 -13.82 4.65 19.28
C PRO A 99 -14.39 6.06 19.14
N HIS A 100 -13.74 6.95 18.36
CA HIS A 100 -14.21 8.32 18.15
C HIS A 100 -15.53 8.40 17.37
N LEU A 101 -15.76 7.48 16.43
CA LEU A 101 -17.04 7.33 15.72
C LEU A 101 -18.17 6.89 16.66
N ILE A 102 -17.89 5.97 17.59
CA ILE A 102 -18.89 5.49 18.56
C ILE A 102 -19.23 6.56 19.58
N SER A 103 -18.24 7.34 20.03
CA SER A 103 -18.46 8.47 20.95
C SER A 103 -19.02 9.71 20.25
N ASN A 104 -19.18 9.69 18.93
CA ASN A 104 -19.59 10.82 18.09
C ASN A 104 -18.72 12.07 18.30
N ASP A 105 -17.44 11.84 18.62
CA ASP A 105 -16.42 12.86 18.93
C ASP A 105 -15.36 12.87 17.83
N LEU A 106 -15.82 13.13 16.60
CA LEU A 106 -14.93 13.29 15.46
C LEU A 106 -14.47 14.73 15.37
N ASP A 107 -13.30 15.00 15.94
CA ASP A 107 -12.59 16.23 15.64
C ASP A 107 -12.12 16.27 14.18
N SER A 108 -11.97 17.49 13.66
CA SER A 108 -11.50 17.82 12.32
C SER A 108 -10.24 17.06 11.92
N GLU A 109 -9.23 17.00 12.80
CA GLU A 109 -7.97 16.27 12.52
C GLU A 109 -8.20 14.77 12.33
N THR A 110 -9.05 14.16 13.17
CA THR A 110 -9.39 12.73 13.08
C THR A 110 -10.17 12.44 11.79
N GLY A 111 -11.05 13.35 11.40
CA GLY A 111 -11.79 13.28 10.13
C GLY A 111 -10.88 13.28 8.90
N ASP A 112 -9.89 14.18 8.86
CA ASP A 112 -8.94 14.28 7.76
C ASP A 112 -8.05 13.03 7.62
N VAL A 113 -7.61 12.48 8.75
CA VAL A 113 -6.85 11.22 8.76
C VAL A 113 -7.73 10.05 8.32
N LEU A 114 -8.98 9.96 8.80
CA LEU A 114 -9.92 8.92 8.39
C LEU A 114 -10.23 8.97 6.88
N PHE A 115 -10.43 10.18 6.34
CA PHE A 115 -10.61 10.37 4.90
C PHE A 115 -9.36 9.94 4.12
N SER A 116 -8.17 10.33 4.58
CA SER A 116 -6.90 9.89 3.99
C SER A 116 -6.71 8.37 4.08
N CYS A 117 -7.20 7.72 5.14
CA CYS A 117 -7.18 6.28 5.30
C CYS A 117 -8.12 5.57 4.30
N SER A 118 -9.24 6.18 3.89
CA SER A 118 -10.21 5.57 2.96
C SER A 118 -9.59 5.18 1.62
N PHE A 119 -8.59 5.93 1.13
CA PHE A 119 -7.87 5.62 -0.11
C PHE A 119 -7.13 4.27 -0.08
N VAL A 120 -6.91 3.69 1.10
CA VAL A 120 -6.30 2.35 1.23
C VAL A 120 -7.14 1.26 0.56
N VAL A 121 -8.45 1.47 0.43
CA VAL A 121 -9.35 0.51 -0.24
C VAL A 121 -8.90 0.24 -1.68
N VAL A 122 -8.37 1.26 -2.37
CA VAL A 122 -7.80 1.11 -3.72
C VAL A 122 -6.58 0.18 -3.69
N ILE A 123 -5.70 0.33 -2.69
CA ILE A 123 -4.52 -0.51 -2.53
C ILE A 123 -4.91 -1.96 -2.21
N VAL A 124 -5.86 -2.15 -1.30
CA VAL A 124 -6.44 -3.45 -0.95
C VAL A 124 -6.98 -4.15 -2.21
N ALA A 125 -7.68 -3.42 -3.10
CA ALA A 125 -8.21 -3.98 -4.34
C ALA A 125 -7.11 -4.37 -5.35
N VAL A 126 -6.00 -3.63 -5.37
CA VAL A 126 -4.86 -3.87 -6.27
C VAL A 126 -3.99 -5.05 -5.83
N ILE A 127 -3.92 -5.34 -4.52
CA ILE A 127 -3.07 -6.42 -4.00
C ILE A 127 -3.56 -7.79 -4.51
N PRO A 128 -2.68 -8.61 -5.11
CA PRO A 128 -3.03 -9.96 -5.51
C PRO A 128 -3.09 -10.89 -4.28
N TRP A 129 -4.22 -10.90 -3.59
CA TRP A 129 -4.45 -11.68 -2.36
C TRP A 129 -4.08 -13.15 -2.48
N ARG A 130 -4.35 -13.78 -3.63
CA ARG A 130 -3.96 -15.18 -3.89
C ARG A 130 -2.44 -15.37 -3.83
N HIS A 131 -1.66 -14.43 -4.37
CA HIS A 131 -0.20 -14.48 -4.31
C HIS A 131 0.30 -14.21 -2.89
N VAL A 132 -0.28 -13.23 -2.19
CA VAL A 132 0.06 -12.92 -0.80
C VAL A 132 -0.16 -14.14 0.09
N TRP A 133 -1.32 -14.77 0.01
CA TRP A 133 -1.64 -15.97 0.80
C TRP A 133 -0.69 -17.13 0.50
N THR A 134 -0.42 -17.38 -0.78
CA THR A 134 0.47 -18.48 -1.18
C THR A 134 1.89 -18.25 -0.68
N ARG A 135 2.38 -17.00 -0.72
CA ARG A 135 3.79 -16.67 -0.46
C ARG A 135 4.11 -16.33 0.99
N TYR A 136 3.19 -15.69 1.72
CA TYR A 136 3.45 -15.24 3.10
C TYR A 136 2.76 -16.10 4.15
N VAL A 137 1.69 -16.82 3.80
CA VAL A 137 0.95 -17.67 4.75
C VAL A 137 1.28 -19.15 4.55
N ARG A 138 1.40 -19.61 3.30
CA ARG A 138 1.64 -21.03 2.99
C ARG A 138 3.11 -21.40 2.82
N THR A 139 3.98 -20.49 2.41
CA THR A 139 5.40 -20.79 2.26
C THR A 139 6.05 -20.84 3.65
N PRO A 140 6.77 -21.92 4.01
CA PRO A 140 7.55 -21.96 5.24
C PRO A 140 8.57 -20.83 5.24
N GLY A 141 8.73 -20.15 6.37
CA GLY A 141 9.76 -19.12 6.53
C GLY A 141 11.16 -19.69 6.29
N ASP A 142 12.06 -18.85 5.77
CA ASP A 142 13.46 -19.25 5.60
C ASP A 142 14.03 -19.69 6.95
N ALA A 143 14.71 -20.84 6.96
CA ALA A 143 15.30 -21.38 8.16
C ALA A 143 16.43 -20.47 8.64
N TRP A 144 16.44 -20.15 9.94
CA TRP A 144 17.56 -19.49 10.59
C TRP A 144 18.80 -20.36 10.43
N ARG A 145 19.76 -19.94 9.62
CA ARG A 145 21.06 -20.58 9.42
C ARG A 145 22.17 -19.61 9.75
#